data_AF-A0A0F9CSJ4-F1
#
_entry.id   AF-A0A0F9CSJ4-F1
#
_cell.length_a   1.000
_cell.length_b   1.000
_cell.length_c   1.000
_cell.angle_alpha   90.00
_cell.angle_beta   90.00
_cell.angle_gamma   90.00
#
_symmetry.space_group_name_H-M   'P 1'
#
loop_
_entity.id
_entity.type
_entity.pdbx_description
1 polymer ?
#
loop_
_entity_poly.entity_id
_entity_poly.type
_entity_poly.pdbx_seq_one_letter_code
_entity_poly.pdbx_strand_id
1 'polypeptide(L)' 'INADPKGATVADMHLMRRVFGPEIKIKASGGIYTLDFALELIRAGADQLGVSQGEKIIRKFTENYPDGLELSG' A
#
# COMPACT_ATOMS: atom_id res chain seq x y z
N ILE A 1 14.24 2.05 22.32
CA ILE A 1 13.93 1.89 20.87
C ILE A 1 13.10 0.63 20.72
N ASN A 2 11.93 0.69 20.06
CA ASN A 2 11.17 -0.54 19.79
C ASN A 2 12.01 -1.41 18.86
N ALA A 3 12.31 -2.64 19.30
CA ALA A 3 13.18 -3.56 18.56
C ALA A 3 12.53 -4.07 17.27
N ASP A 4 11.22 -3.89 17.13
CA ASP A 4 10.43 -4.36 15.99
C ASP A 4 9.39 -3.28 15.58
N PRO A 5 9.79 -2.26 14.81
CA PRO A 5 8.86 -1.22 14.37
C PRO A 5 7.81 -1.83 13.44
N LYS A 6 6.56 -1.91 13.89
CA LYS A 6 5.42 -2.30 13.05
C LYS A 6 5.27 -1.35 11.87
N GLY A 7 5.28 -1.92 10.66
CA GLY A 7 4.92 -1.21 9.42
C GLY A 7 3.41 -1.09 9.22
N ALA A 8 3.00 -0.53 8.09
CA ALA A 8 1.58 -0.45 7.74
C ALA A 8 0.96 -1.85 7.59
N THR A 9 -0.29 -2.00 8.04
CA THR A 9 -1.07 -3.24 7.83
C THR A 9 -2.40 -2.95 7.12
N VAL A 10 -2.98 -3.97 6.51
CA VAL A 10 -4.33 -3.89 5.90
C VAL A 10 -5.40 -3.54 6.94
N ALA A 11 -5.25 -4.06 8.18
CA ALA A 11 -6.16 -3.74 9.27
C ALA A 11 -6.12 -2.25 9.64
N ASP A 12 -4.93 -1.64 9.64
CA ASP A 12 -4.79 -0.19 9.87
C ASP A 12 -5.49 0.60 8.76
N MET A 13 -5.37 0.17 7.50
CA MET A 13 -6.02 0.85 6.37
C MET A 13 -7.54 0.83 6.49
N HIS A 14 -8.13 -0.33 6.79
CA HIS A 14 -9.57 -0.43 7.00
C HIS A 14 -10.04 0.38 8.20
N LEU A 15 -9.28 0.39 9.30
CA LEU A 15 -9.58 1.23 10.45
C LEU A 15 -9.57 2.72 10.07
N MET A 16 -8.51 3.18 9.41
CA MET A 16 -8.37 4.58 9.01
C MET A 16 -9.46 4.99 8.03
N ARG A 17 -9.82 4.14 7.06
CA ARG A 17 -10.94 4.42 6.13
C ARG A 17 -12.27 4.50 6.82
N ARG A 18 -12.53 3.65 7.81
CA ARG A 18 -13.74 3.72 8.62
C ARG A 18 -13.80 5.01 9.45
N VAL A 19 -12.67 5.51 9.94
CA VAL A 19 -12.60 6.68 10.82
C VAL A 19 -12.67 8.00 10.04
N PHE A 20 -11.91 8.12 8.95
CA PHE A 20 -11.76 9.38 8.22
C PHE A 20 -12.64 9.49 6.97
N GLY A 21 -13.22 8.38 6.52
CA GLY A 21 -13.98 8.35 5.27
C GLY A 21 -13.11 8.57 4.03
N PRO A 22 -13.73 8.89 2.88
CA PRO A 22 -13.04 9.01 1.60
C PRO A 22 -12.33 10.36 1.38
N GLU A 23 -12.69 11.41 2.13
CA GLU A 23 -12.18 12.76 1.87
C GLU A 23 -10.70 12.94 2.29
N ILE A 24 -10.27 12.19 3.30
CA ILE A 24 -8.90 12.25 3.79
C ILE A 24 -8.06 11.21 3.05
N LYS A 25 -6.93 11.67 2.51
CA LYS A 25 -5.95 10.78 1.88
C LYS A 25 -5.10 10.05 2.91
N ILE A 26 -4.85 8.77 2.68
CA ILE A 26 -4.08 7.88 3.55
C ILE A 26 -2.79 7.48 2.85
N LYS A 27 -1.66 7.69 3.54
CA LYS A 27 -0.36 7.17 3.12
C LYS A 27 0.02 5.94 3.96
N ALA A 28 0.17 4.78 3.32
CA ALA A 28 0.72 3.59 3.95
C ALA A 28 2.25 3.59 3.84
N SER A 29 2.98 3.28 4.90
CA SER A 29 4.45 3.22 4.87
C SER A 29 5.04 2.22 5.86
N GLY A 30 6.26 1.75 5.56
CA GLY A 30 7.00 0.81 6.40
C GLY A 30 6.64 -0.66 6.09
N GLY A 31 7.66 -1.49 5.85
CA GLY A 31 7.48 -2.92 5.57
C GLY A 31 6.92 -3.29 4.19
N ILE A 32 6.81 -2.34 3.25
CA ILE A 32 6.21 -2.57 1.93
C ILE A 32 7.31 -2.89 0.91
N TYR A 33 7.55 -4.18 0.69
CA TYR A 33 8.67 -4.67 -0.14
C TYR A 33 8.25 -5.44 -1.40
N THR A 34 7.00 -5.83 -1.49
CA THR A 34 6.47 -6.66 -2.58
C THR A 34 5.32 -5.94 -3.28
N LEU A 35 5.13 -6.29 -4.55
CA LEU A 35 4.01 -5.79 -5.33
C LEU A 35 2.67 -6.22 -4.73
N ASP A 36 2.53 -7.49 -4.36
CA ASP A 36 1.26 -8.02 -3.85
C ASP A 36 0.80 -7.26 -2.61
N PHE A 37 1.72 -7.02 -1.67
CA PHE A 37 1.40 -6.28 -0.46
C PHE A 37 1.13 -4.79 -0.73
N ALA A 38 1.84 -4.18 -1.67
CA ALA A 38 1.53 -2.83 -2.14
C ALA A 38 0.10 -2.74 -2.70
N LEU A 39 -0.32 -3.71 -3.53
CA LEU A 39 -1.66 -3.76 -4.10
C LEU A 39 -2.74 -4.05 -3.04
N GLU A 40 -2.45 -4.88 -2.05
CA GLU A 40 -3.35 -5.12 -0.91
C GLU A 40 -3.64 -3.83 -0.14
N LEU A 41 -2.60 -3.04 0.15
CA LEU A 41 -2.76 -1.76 0.85
C LEU A 41 -3.56 -0.75 0.02
N ILE A 42 -3.33 -0.69 -1.30
CA ILE A 42 -4.11 0.17 -2.21
C ILE A 42 -5.59 -0.26 -2.20
N ARG A 43 -5.88 -1.55 -2.35
CA ARG A 43 -7.26 -2.08 -2.27
C ARG A 43 -7.91 -1.81 -0.90
N ALA A 44 -7.13 -1.87 0.18
CA ALA A 44 -7.61 -1.55 1.52
C ALA A 44 -7.86 -0.04 1.73
N GLY A 45 -7.45 0.79 0.77
CA GLY A 45 -7.73 2.22 0.73
C GLY A 45 -6.50 3.10 0.97
N ALA A 46 -5.28 2.67 0.70
CA ALA A 46 -4.14 3.59 0.66
C ALA A 46 -4.16 4.42 -0.64
N ASP A 47 -4.09 5.75 -0.54
CA ASP A 47 -3.92 6.64 -1.72
C ASP A 47 -2.45 6.81 -2.13
N GLN A 48 -1.54 6.59 -1.18
CA GLN A 48 -0.12 6.74 -1.40
C GLN A 48 0.66 5.67 -0.64
N LEU A 49 1.75 5.19 -1.25
CA LEU A 49 2.69 4.27 -0.62
C LEU A 49 4.03 4.97 -0.36
N GLY A 50 4.53 4.88 0.87
CA GLY A 50 5.88 5.24 1.27
C GLY A 50 6.76 3.99 1.32
N VAL A 51 7.58 3.79 0.29
CA VAL A 51 8.39 2.57 0.11
C VAL A 51 9.85 2.93 -0.12
N SER A 52 10.78 2.12 0.41
CA SER A 52 12.22 2.24 0.14
C SER A 52 12.68 1.37 -1.05
N GLN A 53 11.90 0.35 -1.43
CA GLN A 53 12.19 -0.55 -2.54
C GLN A 53 11.29 -0.29 -3.77
N GLY A 54 11.01 0.98 -4.05
CA GLY A 54 10.06 1.39 -5.10
C GLY A 54 10.41 0.84 -6.48
N GLU A 55 11.70 0.85 -6.86
CA GLU A 55 12.17 0.32 -8.14
C GLU A 55 11.77 -1.16 -8.35
N LYS A 56 11.95 -1.99 -7.31
CA LYS A 56 11.59 -3.43 -7.36
C LYS A 56 10.09 -3.63 -7.55
N ILE A 57 9.28 -2.84 -6.85
CA ILE A 57 7.82 -2.91 -6.93
C ILE A 57 7.36 -2.46 -8.33
N ILE A 58 7.88 -1.35 -8.84
CA ILE A 58 7.54 -0.80 -10.16
C ILE A 58 7.92 -1.79 -11.26
N ARG A 59 9.15 -2.33 -11.23
CA ARG A 59 9.59 -3.35 -12.21
C ARG A 59 8.64 -4.54 -12.21
N LYS A 60 8.29 -5.05 -11.03
CA LYS A 60 7.38 -6.20 -10.91
C LYS A 60 5.97 -5.87 -11.40
N PHE A 61 5.51 -4.64 -11.20
CA PHE A 61 4.24 -4.15 -11.73
C PHE A 61 4.25 -4.14 -13.25
N THR A 62 5.27 -3.54 -13.88
CA THR A 62 5.39 -3.50 -15.34
C THR A 62 5.49 -4.90 -15.96
N GLU A 63 6.19 -5.83 -15.31
CA GLU A 63 6.25 -7.24 -15.76
C GLU A 63 4.89 -7.95 -15.68
N ASN A 64 4.15 -7.75 -14.58
CA ASN A 64 2.90 -8.48 -14.32
C ASN A 64 1.67 -7.83 -15.00
N TYR A 65 1.69 -6.52 -15.17
CA TYR A 65 0.58 -5.69 -15.67
C TYR A 65 1.08 -4.68 -16.72
N PRO A 66 1.59 -5.16 -17.87
CA PRO A 66 2.20 -4.29 -18.89
C PRO A 66 1.22 -3.26 -19.47
N ASP A 67 -0.08 -3.61 -19.52
CA ASP A 67 -1.15 -2.75 -20.03
C ASP A 67 -1.84 -1.94 -18.91
N GLY A 68 -1.29 -1.98 -17.70
CA GLY A 68 -1.91 -1.41 -16.51
C GLY A 68 -2.86 -2.37 -15.80
N LEU A 69 -3.37 -1.91 -14.66
CA LEU A 69 -4.28 -2.67 -13.80
C LEU A 69 -5.35 -1.71 -13.29
N GLU A 70 -6.62 -1.99 -13.63
CA GLU A 70 -7.73 -1.41 -12.90
C GLU A 70 -7.97 -2.24 -11.63
N LEU A 71 -7.91 -1.57 -10.49
CA LEU A 71 -8.28 -2.16 -9.21
C LEU A 71 -9.73 -1.80 -8.93
N SER A 72 -10.62 -2.78 -8.95
CA SER A 72 -11.93 -2.62 -8.34
C SER A 72 -11.76 -2.52 -6.82
N GLY A 73 -12.24 -1.42 -6.26
CA GLY A 73 -12.40 -1.21 -4.82
C GLY A 73 -13.78 -1.67 -4.35
#